data_AF-A0A3N0CMP1-F1
#
_entry.id   AF-A0A3N0CMP1-F1
#
_cell.length_a   1.000
_cell.length_b   1.000
_cell.length_c   1.000
_cell.angle_alpha   90.00
_cell.angle_beta   90.00
_cell.angle_gamma   90.00
#
_symmetry.space_group_name_H-M   'P 1'
#
loop_
_entity.id
_entity.type
_entity.pdbx_description
1 polymer ?
#
loop_
_entity_poly.entity_id
_entity_poly.type
_entity_poly.pdbx_seq_one_letter_code
_entity_poly.pdbx_strand_id
1 'polypeptide(L)'
;MSDLGWYAVRCVFGSEADNEDETTYEERITLWQATSADEAIERAEVEALAYAASIEEVEVNYLGLAQCFHLFDDPSDGAEIFSLMRDSELEPDDYLDTFFDSGDERTSHED
;
A
#
# COMPACT_ATOMS: atom_id res chain seq x y z
N MET A 1 13.36 13.33 -24.53
CA MET A 1 13.47 12.59 -23.26
C MET A 1 12.13 12.73 -22.61
N SER A 2 11.46 11.64 -22.25
CA SER A 2 10.25 11.71 -21.44
C SER A 2 10.67 12.19 -20.06
N ASP A 3 10.04 13.23 -19.53
CA ASP A 3 10.27 13.64 -18.15
C ASP A 3 9.77 12.52 -17.23
N LEU A 4 10.64 12.07 -16.32
CA LEU A 4 10.27 11.09 -15.30
C LEU A 4 9.45 11.79 -14.22
N GLY A 5 8.34 11.17 -13.82
CA GLY A 5 7.54 11.58 -12.67
C GLY A 5 7.75 10.63 -11.50
N TRP A 6 7.34 11.06 -10.31
CA TRP A 6 7.32 10.25 -9.11
C TRP A 6 5.92 9.69 -8.85
N TYR A 7 5.83 8.39 -8.63
CA TYR A 7 4.58 7.69 -8.44
C TYR A 7 4.67 6.82 -7.19
N ALA A 8 3.75 7.01 -6.25
CA ALA A 8 3.56 6.08 -5.16
C ALA A 8 2.51 5.05 -5.54
N VAL A 9 2.77 3.78 -5.25
CA VAL A 9 1.82 2.70 -5.54
C VAL A 9 1.54 1.94 -4.25
N ARG A 10 0.26 1.93 -3.84
CA ARG A 10 -0.23 1.11 -2.74
C ARG A 10 -0.61 -0.27 -3.25
N CYS A 11 0.01 -1.30 -2.68
CA CYS A 11 -0.31 -2.70 -2.89
C CYS A 11 -0.84 -3.35 -1.61
N VAL A 12 -1.69 -4.36 -1.74
CA VAL A 12 -2.26 -5.11 -0.62
C VAL A 12 -1.89 -6.58 -0.70
N PHE A 13 -1.50 -7.14 0.44
CA PHE A 13 -1.06 -8.51 0.60
C PHE A 13 -1.93 -9.20 1.66
N GLY A 14 -2.05 -10.52 1.56
CA GLY A 14 -2.67 -11.36 2.58
C GLY A 14 -1.74 -12.51 2.98
N SER A 15 -1.72 -12.83 4.27
CA SER A 15 -1.02 -13.99 4.81
C SER A 15 -1.86 -14.65 5.90
N GLU A 16 -1.58 -15.92 6.20
CA GLU A 16 -2.12 -16.55 7.40
C GLU A 16 -1.73 -15.74 8.64
N ALA A 17 -2.68 -15.52 9.55
CA ALA A 17 -2.43 -14.90 10.83
C ALA A 17 -1.91 -15.92 11.84
N ASP A 18 -1.47 -15.46 13.02
CA ASP A 18 -1.07 -16.34 14.13
C ASP A 18 -2.25 -17.21 14.63
N ASN A 19 -3.47 -16.73 14.43
CA ASN A 19 -4.70 -17.47 14.64
C ASN A 19 -5.13 -18.13 13.32
N GLU A 20 -5.26 -19.47 13.31
CA GLU A 20 -5.49 -20.27 12.08
C GLU A 20 -6.81 -19.93 11.36
N ASP A 21 -7.74 -19.23 12.01
CA ASP A 21 -9.03 -18.79 11.44
C ASP A 21 -9.00 -17.34 10.91
N GLU A 22 -7.85 -16.67 10.91
CA GLU A 22 -7.70 -15.26 10.55
C GLU A 22 -6.68 -15.04 9.42
N THR A 23 -6.83 -13.91 8.71
CA THR A 23 -5.90 -13.46 7.67
C THR A 23 -5.31 -12.12 8.10
N THR A 24 -3.99 -12.01 8.06
CA THR A 24 -3.32 -10.72 8.21
C THR A 24 -3.27 -10.04 6.85
N TYR A 25 -3.79 -8.81 6.76
CA TYR A 25 -3.67 -7.99 5.57
C TYR A 25 -2.58 -6.93 5.77
N GLU A 26 -1.68 -6.81 4.81
CA GLU A 26 -0.63 -5.79 4.81
C GLU A 26 -0.86 -4.81 3.65
N GLU A 27 -0.89 -3.52 3.96
CA GLU A 27 -0.86 -2.46 2.95
C GLU A 27 0.56 -1.88 2.86
N ARG A 28 1.19 -1.94 1.67
CA ARG A 28 2.52 -1.36 1.42
C ARG A 28 2.43 -0.27 0.37
N ILE A 29 3.11 0.85 0.61
CA ILE A 29 3.28 1.92 -0.37
C ILE A 29 4.75 1.95 -0.82
N THR A 30 4.98 1.79 -2.12
CA THR A 30 6.30 1.87 -2.75
C THR A 30 6.38 3.11 -3.65
N LEU A 31 7.59 3.68 -3.79
CA LEU A 31 7.80 4.92 -4.54
C LEU A 31 8.68 4.66 -5.78
N TRP A 32 8.24 5.16 -6.93
CA TRP A 32 8.81 4.85 -8.23
C TRP A 32 9.06 6.11 -9.05
N GLN A 33 10.25 6.24 -9.64
CA GLN A 33 10.45 7.11 -10.79
C GLN A 33 10.07 6.36 -12.06
N ALA A 34 9.10 6.87 -12.82
CA ALA A 34 8.59 6.24 -14.04
C ALA A 34 8.19 7.29 -15.07
N THR A 35 7.99 6.87 -16.31
CA THR A 35 7.50 7.76 -17.39
C THR A 35 5.98 7.89 -17.42
N SER A 36 5.27 7.00 -16.73
CA SER A 36 3.81 7.02 -16.62
C SER A 36 3.33 6.28 -15.35
N ALA A 37 2.05 6.50 -14.99
CA ALA A 37 1.40 5.76 -13.92
C ALA A 37 1.32 4.26 -14.22
N ASP A 38 1.05 3.88 -15.48
CA ASP A 38 1.00 2.47 -15.89
C ASP A 38 2.35 1.77 -15.70
N GLU A 39 3.46 2.43 -16.09
CA GLU A 39 4.80 1.87 -15.87
C GLU A 39 5.11 1.72 -14.37
N ALA A 40 4.71 2.69 -13.55
CA ALA A 40 4.87 2.59 -12.10
C ALA A 40 4.06 1.43 -11.51
N ILE A 41 2.82 1.21 -11.98
CA ILE A 41 1.98 0.08 -11.58
C ILE A 41 2.63 -1.24 -11.96
N GLU A 42 3.03 -1.42 -13.22
CA GLU A 42 3.67 -2.67 -13.68
C GLU A 42 4.90 -3.01 -12.83
N ARG A 43 5.71 -2.00 -12.51
CA ARG A 43 6.90 -2.17 -11.67
C ARG A 43 6.56 -2.49 -10.21
N ALA A 44 5.54 -1.83 -9.67
CA ALA A 44 5.05 -2.11 -8.31
C ALA A 44 4.48 -3.52 -8.19
N GLU A 45 3.78 -4.02 -9.20
CA GLU A 45 3.26 -5.40 -9.20
C GLU A 45 4.38 -6.44 -9.27
N VAL A 46 5.41 -6.18 -10.09
CA VAL A 46 6.60 -7.04 -10.14
C VAL A 46 7.33 -7.06 -8.79
N GLU A 47 7.49 -5.90 -8.14
CA GLU A 47 8.06 -5.82 -6.80
C GLU A 47 7.19 -6.53 -5.77
N ALA A 48 5.87 -6.35 -5.82
CA ALA A 48 4.92 -6.99 -4.91
C ALA A 48 5.02 -8.51 -4.97
N LEU A 49 5.04 -9.09 -6.18
CA LEU A 49 5.22 -10.52 -6.37
C LEU A 49 6.58 -11.01 -5.87
N ALA A 50 7.65 -10.23 -6.09
CA ALA A 50 8.99 -10.56 -5.60
C ALA A 50 9.07 -10.49 -4.06
N TYR A 51 8.44 -9.49 -3.44
CA TYR A 51 8.33 -9.36 -1.98
C TYR A 51 7.60 -10.55 -1.38
N ALA A 52 6.40 -10.87 -1.90
CA ALA A 52 5.60 -11.99 -1.47
C ALA A 52 6.37 -13.32 -1.54
N ALA A 53 7.14 -13.53 -2.63
CA ALA A 53 7.96 -14.74 -2.80
C ALA A 53 9.25 -14.76 -1.95
N SER A 54 9.65 -13.64 -1.33
CA SER A 54 10.87 -13.54 -0.53
C SER A 54 10.68 -13.91 0.94
N ILE A 55 9.43 -13.98 1.40
CA ILE A 55 9.08 -14.37 2.76
C ILE A 55 8.94 -15.90 2.77
N GLU A 56 9.76 -16.58 3.56
CA GLU A 56 9.80 -18.05 3.61
C GLU A 56 9.04 -18.61 4.81
N GLU A 57 8.81 -17.80 5.85
CA GLU A 57 8.20 -18.20 7.12
C GLU A 57 6.69 -18.42 7.03
N VAL A 58 6.01 -17.70 6.14
CA VAL A 58 4.56 -17.77 5.93
C VAL A 58 4.24 -17.51 4.46
N GLU A 59 3.16 -18.13 3.96
CA GLU A 59 2.68 -17.83 2.60
C GLU A 59 2.09 -16.42 2.55
N VAL A 60 2.73 -15.55 1.78
CA VAL A 60 2.26 -14.18 1.51
C VAL A 60 1.80 -14.09 0.06
N ASN A 61 0.61 -13.53 -0.15
CA ASN A 61 0.00 -13.40 -1.46
C ASN A 61 -0.28 -11.93 -1.78
N TYR A 62 0.21 -11.45 -2.93
CA TYR A 62 -0.25 -10.18 -3.49
C TYR A 62 -1.71 -10.33 -3.97
N LEU A 63 -2.60 -9.44 -3.50
CA LEU A 63 -4.04 -9.56 -3.72
C LEU A 63 -4.54 -8.90 -5.03
N GLY A 64 -3.63 -8.38 -5.86
CA GLY A 64 -3.97 -7.82 -7.17
C GLY A 64 -4.48 -6.39 -7.15
N LEU A 65 -4.37 -5.67 -6.02
CA LEU A 65 -4.66 -4.24 -5.95
C LEU A 65 -3.38 -3.43 -6.05
N ALA A 66 -3.26 -2.59 -7.09
CA ALA A 66 -2.20 -1.58 -7.23
C ALA A 66 -2.83 -0.20 -7.45
N GLN A 67 -2.79 0.66 -6.44
CA GLN A 67 -3.34 2.02 -6.52
C GLN A 67 -2.23 3.03 -6.65
N CYS A 68 -2.14 3.65 -7.83
CA CYS A 68 -1.09 4.60 -8.18
C CYS A 68 -1.52 6.04 -7.90
N PHE A 69 -0.63 6.79 -7.26
CA PHE A 69 -0.74 8.22 -7.01
C PHE A 69 0.48 8.92 -7.60
N HIS A 70 0.26 9.87 -8.51
CA HIS A 70 1.33 10.68 -9.10
C HIS A 70 1.60 11.88 -8.20
N LEU A 71 2.85 12.02 -7.74
CA LEU A 71 3.27 13.14 -6.91
C LEU A 71 3.32 14.42 -7.76
N PHE A 72 2.98 15.54 -7.12
CA PHE A 72 3.04 16.85 -7.78
C PHE A 72 4.47 17.38 -7.93
N ASP A 73 5.36 17.01 -7.01
CA ASP A 73 6.75 17.47 -6.92
C ASP A 73 7.68 16.31 -6.48
N ASP A 74 8.99 16.58 -6.42
CA ASP A 74 9.95 15.63 -5.88
C ASP A 74 9.63 15.28 -4.40
N PRO A 75 9.81 14.00 -3.99
CA PRO A 75 9.67 13.56 -2.62
C PRO A 75 10.59 14.36 -1.69
N SER A 76 9.99 15.00 -0.70
CA SER A 76 10.67 15.86 0.25
C SER A 76 9.90 15.92 1.57
N ASP A 77 10.44 16.62 2.57
CA ASP A 77 9.76 16.81 3.86
C ASP A 77 8.36 17.43 3.65
N GLY A 78 7.33 16.75 4.17
CA GLY A 78 5.94 17.16 4.02
C GLY A 78 5.32 16.88 2.65
N ALA A 79 6.01 16.23 1.72
CA ALA A 79 5.43 15.84 0.43
C ALA A 79 4.31 14.81 0.61
N GLU A 80 3.16 15.07 -0.01
CA GLU A 80 2.06 14.10 -0.06
C GLU A 80 2.47 12.94 -0.97
N ILE A 81 2.61 11.74 -0.39
CA ILE A 81 2.97 10.54 -1.13
C ILE A 81 1.74 9.72 -1.54
N PHE A 82 0.60 9.88 -0.88
CA PHE A 82 -0.61 9.12 -1.19
C PHE A 82 -1.85 9.84 -0.67
N SER A 83 -2.94 9.77 -1.43
CA SER A 83 -4.24 10.30 -1.03
C SER A 83 -5.35 9.38 -1.54
N LEU A 84 -6.34 9.10 -0.67
CA LEU A 84 -7.54 8.34 -1.00
C LEU A 84 -8.76 9.12 -0.52
N MET A 85 -9.64 9.46 -1.46
CA MET A 85 -10.96 9.99 -1.13
C MET A 85 -11.99 8.86 -1.17
N ARG A 86 -12.87 8.81 -0.17
CA ARG A 86 -13.97 7.85 -0.08
C ARG A 86 -15.22 8.58 0.41
N ASP A 87 -16.28 8.51 -0.38
CA ASP A 87 -17.60 8.93 0.08
C ASP A 87 -18.16 7.85 1.03
N SER A 88 -18.72 8.28 2.16
CA SER A 88 -19.23 7.39 3.21
C SER A 88 -20.45 8.02 3.88
N GLU A 89 -21.41 7.18 4.28
CA GLU A 89 -22.56 7.58 5.11
C GLU A 89 -22.28 7.41 6.62
N LEU A 90 -21.11 6.85 6.98
CA LEU A 90 -20.69 6.69 8.37
C LEU A 90 -20.33 8.04 9.00
N GLU A 91 -20.64 8.18 10.28
CA GLU A 91 -20.12 9.28 11.10
C GLU A 91 -18.60 9.13 11.29
N PRO A 92 -17.87 10.20 11.66
CA PRO A 92 -16.41 10.21 11.66
C PRO A 92 -15.75 9.10 12.49
N ASP A 93 -16.22 8.85 13.71
CA ASP A 93 -15.62 7.84 14.61
C ASP A 93 -15.86 6.43 14.04
N ASP A 94 -17.10 6.13 13.62
CA ASP A 94 -17.44 4.84 13.01
C ASP A 94 -16.64 4.60 11.72
N TYR A 95 -16.35 5.64 10.93
CA TYR A 95 -15.52 5.54 9.73
C TYR A 95 -14.08 5.15 10.06
N LEU A 96 -13.50 5.74 11.11
CA LEU A 96 -12.14 5.41 11.55
C LEU A 96 -12.07 3.97 12.08
N ASP A 97 -12.97 3.59 12.98
CA ASP A 97 -13.02 2.25 13.56
C ASP A 97 -13.28 1.16 12.51
N THR A 98 -13.99 1.51 11.42
CA THR A 98 -14.29 0.56 10.34
C THR A 98 -13.11 0.32 9.39
N PHE A 99 -12.27 1.34 9.13
CA PHE A 99 -11.31 1.29 8.02
C PHE A 99 -9.84 1.53 8.41
N PHE A 100 -9.54 2.07 9.59
CA PHE A 100 -8.20 2.57 9.92
C PHE A 100 -7.73 2.30 11.36
N ASP A 101 -8.62 2.39 12.34
CA ASP A 101 -8.32 2.21 13.77
C ASP A 101 -9.23 1.12 14.35
N SER A 102 -9.17 -0.07 13.74
CA SER A 102 -9.98 -1.21 14.13
C SER A 102 -9.52 -1.85 15.44
N GLY A 103 -8.28 -1.58 15.86
CA GLY A 103 -7.65 -2.07 17.08
C GLY A 103 -6.81 -3.34 16.88
N ASP A 104 -6.79 -3.89 15.67
CA ASP A 104 -6.03 -5.10 15.31
C ASP A 104 -4.77 -4.78 14.47
N GLU A 105 -4.52 -3.50 14.18
CA GLU A 105 -3.37 -3.07 13.38
C GLU A 105 -2.03 -3.34 14.08
N ARG A 106 -1.07 -3.87 13.32
CA ARG A 106 0.29 -4.15 13.78
C ARG A 106 1.26 -3.09 13.26
N THR A 107 1.05 -1.83 13.64
CA THR A 107 1.97 -0.76 13.26
C THR A 107 3.19 -0.77 14.18
N SER A 108 4.36 -1.14 13.66
CA SER A 108 5.60 -0.98 14.40
C SER A 108 5.89 0.53 14.58
N HIS A 109 5.75 1.03 15.81
CA HIS A 109 6.57 2.15 16.26
C HIS A 109 7.82 1.53 16.87
N GLU A 110 8.81 1.20 16.04
CA GLU A 110 10.16 0.96 16.54
C GLU A 110 10.82 2.33 16.74
N ASP A 111 11.02 2.71 18.01
CA ASP A 111 11.94 3.80 18.41
C ASP A 111 13.41 3.41 18.14
#